data_AF-A0A2V7FCV4-F1
#
_entry.id   AF-A0A2V7FCV4-F1
#
_cell.length_a   1.000
_cell.length_b   1.000
_cell.length_c   1.000
_cell.angle_alpha   90.00
_cell.angle_beta   90.00
_cell.angle_gamma   90.00
#
_symmetry.space_group_name_H-M   'P 1'
#
loop_
_entity.id
_entity.type
_entity.pdbx_description
1 polymer ?
#
loop_
_entity_poly.entity_id
_entity_poly.type
_entity_poly.pdbx_seq_one_letter_code
_entity_poly.pdbx_strand_id
1 'polypeptide(L)'
;MRVLLDEQLPLDLAAALQGHRVDTVAGRGWTGITNGELLRRMGGEYDALVTMDRGIEFQQNLTSVAVGVLLVRGHPTAWCTSSRSCQRSSTPSRRSNQVNSTA
;
A
#
# COMPACT_ATOMS: atom_id res chain seq x y z
N MET A 1 6.43 12.57 -18.68
CA MET A 1 6.32 12.79 -17.22
C MET A 1 7.34 11.93 -16.50
N ARG A 2 7.93 12.46 -15.43
CA ARG A 2 8.88 11.77 -14.54
C ARG A 2 8.14 11.26 -13.33
N VAL A 3 8.14 9.94 -13.14
CA VAL A 3 7.44 9.25 -12.07
C VAL A 3 8.46 8.64 -11.13
N LEU A 4 8.25 8.81 -9.83
CA LEU A 4 9.07 8.16 -8.80
C LEU A 4 8.28 7.00 -8.19
N LEU A 5 8.89 5.82 -8.17
CA LEU A 5 8.38 4.62 -7.53
C LEU A 5 8.99 4.45 -6.14
N ASP A 6 8.14 4.28 -5.15
CA ASP A 6 8.55 3.97 -3.79
C ASP A 6 9.17 2.57 -3.67
N GLU A 7 10.01 2.38 -2.66
CA GLU A 7 10.73 1.11 -2.38
C GLU A 7 9.78 -0.02 -1.97
N GLN A 8 8.58 0.33 -1.53
CA GLN A 8 7.55 -0.64 -1.16
C GLN A 8 6.88 -1.28 -2.39
N LEU A 9 7.06 -0.73 -3.59
CA LEU A 9 6.39 -1.19 -4.80
C LEU A 9 7.26 -2.17 -5.62
N PRO A 10 6.64 -3.19 -6.24
CA PRO A 10 7.35 -4.07 -7.14
C PRO A 10 7.86 -3.32 -8.36
N LEU A 11 9.09 -3.64 -8.80
CA LEU A 11 9.68 -3.05 -10.01
C LEU A 11 8.85 -3.33 -11.27
N ASP A 12 8.06 -4.41 -11.29
CA ASP A 12 7.16 -4.74 -12.39
C ASP A 12 6.14 -3.62 -12.68
N LEU A 13 5.80 -2.81 -11.68
CA LEU A 13 4.92 -1.65 -11.87
C LEU A 13 5.59 -0.56 -12.73
N ALA A 14 6.92 -0.45 -12.71
CA ALA A 14 7.65 0.41 -13.64
C ALA A 14 7.48 -0.06 -15.10
N ALA A 15 7.42 -1.37 -15.34
CA ALA A 15 7.20 -1.94 -16.66
C ALA A 15 5.76 -1.69 -17.17
N ALA A 16 4.80 -1.54 -16.28
CA ALA A 16 3.41 -1.17 -16.62
C ALA A 16 3.27 0.31 -17.02
N LEU A 17 4.14 1.19 -16.52
CA LEU A 17 4.16 2.63 -16.81
C LEU A 17 4.94 2.96 -18.08
N GLN A 18 4.57 2.31 -19.19
CA GLN A 18 5.23 2.50 -20.48
C GLN A 18 5.09 3.95 -20.97
N GLY A 19 6.15 4.50 -21.56
CA GLY A 19 6.20 5.89 -22.06
C GLY A 19 6.47 6.95 -21.00
N HIS A 20 6.67 6.56 -19.74
CA HIS A 20 7.02 7.47 -18.64
C HIS A 20 8.45 7.20 -18.16
N ARG A 21 9.14 8.24 -17.69
CA ARG A 21 10.47 8.05 -17.10
C ARG A 21 10.27 7.67 -15.64
N VAL A 22 10.37 6.38 -15.36
CA VAL A 22 10.20 5.83 -14.01
C VAL A 22 11.56 5.65 -13.36
N ASP A 23 11.76 6.29 -12.22
CA ASP A 23 12.91 6.06 -11.36
C ASP A 23 12.42 5.47 -10.02
N THR A 24 13.28 4.74 -9.31
CA THR A 24 12.95 4.21 -7.97
C THR A 24 13.65 5.01 -6.88
N VAL A 25 13.03 5.16 -5.71
CA VAL A 25 13.64 5.79 -4.52
C VAL A 25 14.97 5.11 -4.17
N ALA A 26 15.01 3.79 -4.22
CA ALA A 26 16.22 2.99 -4.03
C ALA A 26 17.30 3.29 -5.08
N GLY A 27 16.94 3.37 -6.36
CA GLY A 27 17.87 3.66 -7.45
C GLY A 27 18.43 5.08 -7.42
N ARG A 28 17.71 6.03 -6.82
CA ARG A 28 18.16 7.41 -6.60
C ARG A 28 19.00 7.58 -5.33
N GLY A 29 19.17 6.52 -4.53
CA GLY A 29 19.86 6.58 -3.24
C GLY A 29 19.10 7.40 -2.20
N TRP A 30 17.78 7.48 -2.32
CA TRP A 30 16.90 8.24 -1.43
C TRP A 30 16.31 7.36 -0.31
N THR A 31 16.94 6.21 -0.04
CA THR A 31 16.53 5.28 1.03
C THR A 31 16.68 5.92 2.41
N GLY A 32 15.64 5.84 3.24
CA GLY A 32 15.69 6.29 4.64
C GLY A 32 15.57 7.80 4.87
N ILE A 33 15.24 8.59 3.85
CA ILE A 33 14.88 10.01 4.04
C ILE A 33 13.43 10.14 4.51
N THR A 34 13.12 11.23 5.20
CA THR A 34 11.74 11.47 5.64
C THR A 34 10.85 11.81 4.44
N ASN A 35 9.58 11.44 4.52
CA ASN A 35 8.61 11.70 3.45
C ASN A 35 8.53 13.20 3.05
N GLY A 36 8.72 14.11 4.01
CA GLY A 36 8.76 15.56 3.72
C GLY A 36 9.98 15.97 2.90
N GLU A 37 11.14 15.38 3.17
CA GLU A 37 12.35 15.60 2.37
C GLU A 37 12.24 14.94 0.99
N LEU A 38 11.63 13.76 0.92
CA LEU A 38 11.32 13.09 -0.35
C LEU A 38 10.49 14.01 -1.25
N LEU A 39 9.38 14.56 -0.74
CA LEU A 39 8.52 15.48 -1.49
C LEU A 39 9.25 16.75 -1.92
N ARG A 40 10.13 17.30 -1.08
CA ARG A 40 10.95 18.47 -1.45
C ARG A 40 11.92 18.18 -2.58
N ARG A 41 12.59 17.02 -2.57
CA ARG A 41 13.49 16.59 -3.65
C ARG A 41 12.76 16.26 -4.94
N MET A 42 11.53 15.78 -4.81
CA MET A 42 10.65 15.56 -5.96
C MET A 42 10.19 16.88 -6.57
N GLY A 43 9.93 17.90 -5.75
CA GLY A 43 9.52 19.22 -6.20
C GLY A 43 10.48 19.82 -7.23
N GLY A 44 10.02 19.94 -8.47
CA GLY A 44 10.80 20.50 -9.59
C GLY A 44 11.54 19.46 -10.44
N GLU A 45 11.64 18.20 -9.99
CA GLU A 45 12.25 17.12 -10.76
C GLU A 45 11.27 16.04 -11.21
N TYR A 46 10.25 15.75 -10.40
CA TYR A 46 9.28 14.69 -10.64
C TYR A 46 7.86 15.25 -10.68
N ASP A 47 7.03 14.64 -11.51
CA ASP A 47 5.63 15.03 -11.68
C ASP A 47 4.71 14.20 -10.77
N ALA A 48 5.08 12.93 -10.50
CA ALA A 48 4.27 12.03 -9.70
C ALA A 48 5.09 11.09 -8.80
N LEU A 49 4.53 10.79 -7.62
CA LEU A 49 4.97 9.76 -6.68
C LEU A 49 3.98 8.61 -6.68
N VAL A 50 4.44 7.38 -6.84
CA VAL A 50 3.63 6.17 -6.65
C VAL A 50 4.09 5.49 -5.37
N THR A 51 3.18 5.30 -4.41
CA THR A 51 3.46 4.72 -3.09
C THR A 51 2.28 3.87 -2.61
N MET A 52 2.52 2.98 -1.66
CA MET A 52 1.46 2.32 -0.88
C MET A 52 1.29 2.94 0.51
N ASP A 53 2.18 3.85 0.91
CA ASP A 53 2.14 4.50 2.22
C ASP A 53 1.06 5.59 2.26
N ARG A 54 0.05 5.35 3.11
CA ARG A 54 -1.01 6.32 3.41
C ARG A 54 -0.52 7.45 4.31
N GLY A 55 0.61 7.30 4.98
CA GLY A 55 1.20 8.34 5.83
C GLY A 55 1.53 9.63 5.07
N ILE A 56 1.65 9.57 3.74
CA ILE A 56 1.89 10.75 2.90
C ILE A 56 0.68 11.69 2.85
N GLU A 57 -0.56 11.17 2.91
CA GLU A 57 -1.77 12.00 2.77
C GLU A 57 -1.98 12.98 3.94
N PHE A 58 -1.38 12.71 5.09
CA PHE A 58 -1.46 13.55 6.28
C PHE A 58 -0.38 14.64 6.36
N GLN A 59 0.53 14.70 5.38
CA GLN A 59 1.57 15.72 5.37
C GLN A 59 1.10 17.02 4.73
N GLN A 60 1.19 18.12 5.50
CA GLN A 60 0.86 19.47 5.05
C GLN A 60 1.75 19.98 3.89
N ASN A 61 2.88 19.33 3.64
CA ASN A 61 3.79 19.67 2.54
C ASN A 61 3.21 19.32 1.16
N LEU A 62 2.18 18.47 1.06
CA LEU A 62 1.55 18.11 -0.22
C LEU A 62 0.93 19.30 -0.94
N THR A 63 0.33 20.24 -0.22
CA THR A 63 -0.28 21.45 -0.81
C THR A 63 0.78 22.42 -1.36
N SER A 64 2.01 22.32 -0.88
CA SER A 64 3.13 23.20 -1.26
C SER A 64 3.87 22.71 -2.50
N VAL A 65 3.68 21.47 -2.93
CA VAL A 65 4.47 20.84 -3.97
C VAL A 65 3.56 20.44 -5.12
N ALA A 66 3.87 20.87 -6.34
CA ALA A 66 3.13 20.54 -7.56
C ALA A 66 3.44 19.10 -8.03
N VAL A 67 3.29 18.11 -7.15
CA VAL A 67 3.55 16.69 -7.41
C VAL A 67 2.25 15.91 -7.17
N GLY A 68 1.87 15.05 -8.12
CA GLY A 68 0.75 14.13 -7.96
C GLY A 68 1.14 12.91 -7.12
N VAL A 69 0.33 12.50 -6.16
CA VAL A 69 0.57 11.26 -5.39
C VAL A 69 -0.45 10.20 -5.79
N LEU A 70 0.04 9.06 -6.27
CA LEU A 70 -0.74 7.86 -6.56
C LEU A 70 -0.58 6.86 -5.42
N LEU A 71 -1.67 6.63 -4.70
CA LEU A 71 -1.74 5.61 -3.67
C LEU A 71 -2.21 4.28 -4.27
N VAL A 72 -1.33 3.29 -4.36
CA VAL A 72 -1.69 1.95 -4.80
C VAL A 72 -2.25 1.18 -3.61
N ARG A 73 -3.49 0.69 -3.73
CA ARG A 73 -4.08 -0.21 -2.75
C ARG A 73 -4.02 -1.64 -3.28
N GLY A 74 -3.19 -2.47 -2.66
CA GLY A 74 -3.32 -3.91 -2.80
C GLY A 74 -4.59 -4.38 -2.09
N HIS A 75 -5.41 -5.19 -2.76
CA HIS A 75 -6.38 -6.01 -2.04
C HIS A 75 -5.56 -7.03 -1.23
N PRO A 76 -5.80 -7.21 0.09
CA PRO A 76 -5.22 -8.35 0.78
C PRO A 76 -5.75 -9.59 0.07
N THR A 77 -4.90 -10.25 -0.73
CA THR A 77 -5.22 -11.60 -1.19
C THR A 77 -5.24 -12.43 0.07
N ALA A 78 -6.43 -12.76 0.55
CA ALA A 78 -6.62 -13.82 1.51
C ALA A 78 -5.96 -15.06 0.89
N TRP A 79 -4.77 -15.40 1.37
CA TRP A 79 -4.12 -16.66 1.07
C TRP A 79 -4.91 -17.76 1.78
N CYS A 80 -5.99 -18.16 1.13
CA CYS A 80 -6.73 -19.38 1.43
C CYS A 80 -7.01 -20.09 0.11
N THR A 81 -5.95 -20.52 -0.56
CA THR A 81 -6.08 -21.52 -1.60
C THR A 81 -4.92 -22.50 -1.45
N SER A 82 -5.30 -23.73 -1.07
CA SER A 82 -4.53 -24.96 -1.28
C SER A 82 -3.56 -25.41 -0.18
N SER A 83 -4.03 -25.52 1.07
CA SER A 83 -3.61 -26.66 1.91
C SER A 83 -4.80 -27.13 2.75
N ARG A 84 -5.03 -28.45 2.76
CA ARG A 84 -6.22 -29.10 3.36
C ARG A 84 -6.25 -29.06 4.91
N SER A 85 -5.57 -28.11 5.55
CA SER A 85 -5.36 -28.11 7.00
C SER A 85 -6.07 -26.97 7.76
N CYS A 86 -7.06 -26.32 7.17
CA CYS A 86 -7.97 -25.40 7.89
C CYS A 86 -9.28 -26.10 8.33
N GLN A 87 -9.21 -27.38 8.67
CA GLN A 87 -10.26 -27.99 9.48
C GLN A 87 -9.79 -28.06 10.93
N ARG A 88 -10.58 -27.40 11.78
CA ARG A 88 -10.81 -27.73 13.19
C ARG A 88 -9.89 -27.08 14.22
N SER A 89 -10.35 -25.93 14.72
CA SER A 89 -10.19 -25.54 16.13
C SER A 89 -11.45 -24.76 16.55
N SER A 90 -12.55 -25.44 16.86
CA SER A 90 -13.01 -25.71 18.24
C SER A 90 -13.24 -24.46 19.12
N THR A 91 -14.52 -24.06 19.17
CA THR A 91 -15.27 -23.36 20.26
C THR A 91 -14.87 -21.95 20.69
N PRO A 92 -15.90 -21.08 20.81
CA PRO A 92 -16.18 -20.53 22.13
C PRO A 92 -17.65 -20.66 22.56
N SER A 93 -17.79 -21.03 23.83
CA SER A 93 -18.92 -20.81 24.74
C SER A 93 -19.86 -19.65 24.37
N ARG A 94 -21.15 -19.97 24.22
CA ARG A 94 -22.23 -19.09 24.70
C ARG A 94 -23.49 -19.87 25.06
N ARG A 95 -23.81 -19.77 26.35
CA ARG A 95 -25.00 -20.21 27.06
C ARG A 95 -26.22 -19.43 26.57
N SER A 96 -27.32 -20.12 26.22
CA SER A 96 -28.69 -19.88 26.74
C SER A 96 -29.78 -20.50 25.87
N ASN A 97 -30.52 -21.42 26.50
CA ASN A 97 -31.98 -21.62 26.48
C ASN A 97 -32.80 -21.33 25.22
N GLN A 98 -33.44 -22.40 24.72
CA GLN A 98 -34.90 -22.52 24.61
C GLN A 98 -35.26 -24.01 24.68
N VAL A 99 -35.84 -24.50 25.79
CA VAL A 99 -37.26 -24.87 25.99
C VAL A 99 -38.06 -25.25 24.74
N ASN A 100 -38.98 -26.23 24.95
CA ASN A 100 -39.98 -26.88 24.08
C ASN A 100 -39.53 -28.32 23.73
N SER A 101 -40.24 -29.41 24.00
CA SER A 101 -41.67 -29.63 24.14
C SER A 101 -41.98 -31.05 24.68
N THR A 102 -42.99 -31.14 25.54
CA THR A 102 -44.14 -32.08 25.48
C THR A 102 -43.93 -33.61 25.43
N ALA A 103 -44.26 -34.30 26.53
CA ALA A 103 -45.23 -35.42 26.64
C ALA A 103 -45.27 -35.92 28.09
#